data_AF-A0A520I8D9-F1
#
_entry.id   AF-A0A520I8D9-F1
#
_cell.length_a   1.000
_cell.length_b   1.000
_cell.length_c   1.000
_cell.angle_alpha   90.00
_cell.angle_beta   90.00
_cell.angle_gamma   90.00
#
_symmetry.space_group_name_H-M   'P 1'
#
loop_
_entity.id
_entity.type
_entity.pdbx_description
1 polymer ?
#
loop_
_entity_poly.entity_id
_entity_poly.type
_entity_poly.pdbx_seq_one_letter_code
_entity_poly.pdbx_strand_id
1 'polypeptide(L)'
;MTLFTNTPETFARPDFRMLRDGAFIMYLNEDVLQTDVQWLANHDYVGYELNCHDWKDPDQMHRDLRETLNFPAYYGNNLDALNDCLSELEFAGAGTFLLFRKFDSIDKELAHTVLDLFAHNAREHLLFGNLLIVLVQVDESNYQLTDFGSVSLKWNSHEWQKAGRK
;
A
#
# COMPACT_ATOMS: atom_id res chain seq x y z
N MET A 1 -6.38 1.23 -23.26
CA MET A 1 -5.23 2.16 -23.24
C MET A 1 -4.16 1.51 -22.39
N THR A 2 -2.91 1.40 -22.85
CA THR A 2 -1.83 0.79 -22.04
C THR A 2 -1.33 1.81 -21.03
N LEU A 3 -1.31 1.45 -19.74
CA LEU A 3 -0.84 2.31 -18.64
C LEU A 3 0.64 2.71 -18.79
N PHE A 4 1.44 1.83 -19.39
CA PHE A 4 2.87 2.02 -19.57
C PHE A 4 3.27 1.71 -21.02
N THR A 5 4.22 2.47 -21.54
CA THR A 5 4.88 2.21 -22.82
C THR A 5 6.15 1.39 -22.61
N ASN A 6 6.43 0.45 -23.50
CA ASN A 6 7.63 -0.38 -23.43
C ASN A 6 8.88 0.41 -23.91
N THR A 7 9.37 1.32 -23.07
CA THR A 7 10.58 2.11 -23.32
C THR A 7 11.54 2.05 -22.13
N PRO A 8 12.85 2.26 -22.33
CA PRO A 8 13.83 2.25 -21.24
C PRO A 8 13.52 3.23 -20.11
N GLU A 9 12.95 4.39 -20.43
CA GLU A 9 12.59 5.43 -19.48
C GLU A 9 11.48 4.96 -18.54
N THR A 10 10.50 4.21 -19.05
CA THR A 10 9.43 3.63 -18.25
C THR A 10 9.96 2.68 -17.17
N PHE A 11 10.98 1.89 -17.49
CA PHE A 11 11.56 0.93 -16.55
C PHE A 11 12.30 1.59 -15.38
N ALA A 12 12.72 2.84 -15.54
CA ALA A 12 13.37 3.62 -14.49
C ALA A 12 12.36 4.30 -13.55
N ARG A 13 11.08 4.40 -13.93
CA ARG A 13 10.06 5.08 -13.11
C ARG A 13 9.80 4.31 -11.81
N PRO A 14 9.75 4.98 -10.64
CA PRO A 14 9.36 4.40 -9.36
C PRO A 14 8.04 3.63 -9.43
N ASP A 15 6.96 4.22 -9.94
CA ASP A 15 5.64 3.57 -10.03
C ASP A 15 5.68 2.26 -10.82
N PHE A 16 6.36 2.24 -11.97
CA PHE A 16 6.53 1.03 -12.77
C PHE A 16 7.23 -0.08 -11.98
N ARG A 17 8.31 0.26 -11.26
CA ARG A 17 9.05 -0.71 -10.44
C ARG A 17 8.17 -1.23 -9.30
N MET A 18 7.46 -0.35 -8.60
CA MET A 18 6.55 -0.71 -7.50
C MET A 18 5.47 -1.68 -7.99
N LEU A 19 4.80 -1.35 -9.10
CA LEU A 19 3.72 -2.17 -9.66
C LEU A 19 4.23 -3.53 -10.18
N ARG A 20 5.37 -3.54 -10.89
CA ARG A 20 6.04 -4.79 -11.32
C ARG A 20 6.35 -5.68 -10.13
N ASP A 21 6.72 -5.07 -9.01
CA ASP A 21 7.16 -5.78 -7.81
C ASP A 21 5.98 -6.20 -6.91
N GLY A 22 4.75 -5.90 -7.30
CA GLY A 22 3.52 -6.39 -6.67
C GLY A 22 2.59 -5.27 -6.19
N ALA A 23 2.99 -4.00 -6.31
CA ALA A 23 2.32 -2.82 -5.76
C ALA A 23 2.34 -2.70 -4.23
N PHE A 24 2.99 -3.62 -3.52
CA PHE A 24 3.15 -3.61 -2.06
C PHE A 24 4.62 -3.51 -1.70
N ILE A 25 5.04 -2.37 -1.14
CA ILE A 25 6.44 -2.06 -0.91
C ILE A 25 6.69 -1.72 0.55
N MET A 26 7.67 -2.40 1.15
CA MET A 26 8.08 -2.14 2.53
C MET A 26 9.24 -1.14 2.61
N TYR A 27 9.21 -0.32 3.65
CA TYR A 27 10.20 0.70 3.97
C TYR A 27 10.61 0.62 5.43
N LEU A 28 11.92 0.57 5.66
CA LEU A 28 12.53 0.80 6.99
C LEU A 28 13.08 2.23 7.10
N ASN A 29 13.60 2.78 5.99
CA ASN A 29 14.21 4.10 5.95
C ASN A 29 13.19 5.16 5.51
N GLU A 30 12.91 6.08 6.42
CA GLU A 30 12.00 7.20 6.20
C GLU A 30 12.45 8.11 5.05
N ASP A 31 13.75 8.36 4.84
CA ASP A 31 14.23 9.21 3.75
C ASP A 31 13.91 8.61 2.37
N VAL A 32 14.01 7.28 2.25
CA VAL A 32 13.69 6.56 1.01
C VAL A 32 12.18 6.59 0.77
N LEU A 33 11.39 6.35 1.81
CA LEU A 33 9.94 6.46 1.75
C LEU A 33 9.50 7.86 1.30
N GLN A 34 10.03 8.91 1.92
CA GLN A 34 9.69 10.29 1.60
C GLN A 34 10.06 10.66 0.16
N THR A 35 11.18 10.14 -0.35
CA THR A 35 11.56 10.32 -1.75
C THR A 35 10.53 9.72 -2.69
N ASP A 36 10.06 8.50 -2.42
CA ASP A 36 9.08 7.81 -3.24
C ASP A 36 7.68 8.46 -3.15
N VAL A 37 7.25 8.85 -1.95
CA VAL A 37 5.99 9.60 -1.72
C VAL A 37 5.99 10.93 -2.47
N GLN A 38 7.08 11.70 -2.38
CA GLN A 38 7.23 12.96 -3.12
C GLN A 38 7.20 12.72 -4.63
N TRP A 39 7.83 11.65 -5.10
CA TRP A 39 7.78 11.31 -6.53
C TRP A 39 6.34 11.02 -6.97
N LEU A 40 5.58 10.19 -6.23
CA LEU A 40 4.19 9.86 -6.54
C LEU A 40 3.30 11.12 -6.56
N ALA A 41 3.42 11.98 -5.54
CA ALA A 41 2.67 13.24 -5.47
C ALA A 41 2.97 14.17 -6.66
N ASN A 42 4.24 14.24 -7.09
CA ASN A 42 4.65 15.03 -8.26
C ASN A 42 4.19 14.44 -9.61
N HIS A 43 3.72 13.19 -9.62
CA HIS A 43 3.26 12.48 -10.81
C HIS A 43 1.74 12.23 -10.80
N ASP A 44 0.98 13.12 -10.15
CA ASP A 44 -0.48 13.14 -10.15
C ASP A 44 -1.14 11.91 -9.48
N TYR A 45 -0.42 11.25 -8.55
CA TYR A 45 -1.04 10.24 -7.70
C TYR A 45 -1.72 10.88 -6.49
N VAL A 46 -2.89 10.38 -6.13
CA VAL A 46 -3.60 10.74 -4.89
C VAL A 46 -3.07 9.90 -3.73
N GLY A 47 -2.61 10.58 -2.67
CA GLY A 47 -2.01 9.93 -1.51
C GLY A 47 -2.93 9.93 -0.29
N TYR A 48 -3.01 8.78 0.36
CA TYR A 48 -3.65 8.61 1.67
C TYR A 48 -2.60 8.09 2.66
N GLU A 49 -2.60 8.60 3.88
CA GLU A 49 -1.64 8.21 4.92
C GLU A 49 -2.38 7.82 6.21
N LEU A 50 -1.98 6.69 6.79
CA LEU A 50 -2.56 6.10 8.00
C LEU A 50 -1.46 5.87 9.03
N ASN A 51 -1.72 6.21 10.29
CA ASN A 51 -0.80 5.95 11.40
C ASN A 51 -1.25 4.73 12.21
N CYS A 52 -0.71 3.56 11.87
CA CYS A 52 -1.14 2.29 12.48
C CYS A 52 -0.79 2.18 13.96
N HIS A 53 0.15 3.01 14.46
CA HIS A 53 0.45 3.08 15.89
C HIS A 53 -0.79 3.39 16.74
N ASP A 54 -1.74 4.13 16.20
CA ASP A 54 -2.93 4.56 16.93
C ASP A 54 -4.04 3.48 16.92
N TRP A 55 -3.88 2.39 16.16
CA TRP A 55 -4.85 1.29 16.07
C TRP A 55 -4.73 0.34 17.26
N LYS A 56 -5.22 0.78 18.42
CA LYS A 56 -5.19 -0.02 19.66
C LYS A 56 -6.20 -1.16 19.68
N ASP A 57 -7.23 -1.08 18.84
CA ASP A 57 -8.27 -2.08 18.64
C ASP A 57 -8.79 -2.02 17.19
N PRO A 58 -9.50 -3.07 16.72
CA PRO A 58 -10.06 -3.08 15.37
C PRO A 58 -11.02 -1.91 15.08
N ASP A 59 -11.75 -1.41 16.07
CA ASP A 59 -12.67 -0.30 15.86
C ASP A 59 -11.92 1.00 15.53
N GLN A 60 -10.77 1.23 16.17
CA GLN A 60 -9.94 2.40 15.89
C GLN A 60 -9.32 2.34 14.49
N MET A 61 -8.90 1.15 14.04
CA MET A 61 -8.47 0.93 12.66
C MET A 61 -9.60 1.24 11.67
N HIS A 62 -10.80 0.69 11.90
CA HIS A 62 -11.94 0.91 11.02
C HIS A 62 -12.36 2.38 10.97
N ARG A 63 -12.31 3.11 12.10
CA ARG A 63 -12.54 4.56 12.13
C ARG A 63 -11.52 5.32 11.30
N ASP A 64 -10.24 5.06 11.49
CA ASP A 64 -9.16 5.74 10.77
C ASP A 64 -9.22 5.47 9.26
N LEU A 65 -9.46 4.22 8.86
CA LEU A 65 -9.69 3.85 7.46
C LEU A 65 -10.89 4.58 6.86
N ARG A 66 -12.01 4.62 7.58
CA ARG A 66 -13.22 5.32 7.12
C ARG A 66 -12.99 6.81 6.94
N GLU A 67 -12.33 7.46 7.89
CA GLU A 67 -12.07 8.90 7.84
C GLU A 67 -11.07 9.25 6.73
N THR A 68 -9.99 8.48 6.60
CA THR A 68 -8.92 8.74 5.64
C THR A 68 -9.33 8.42 4.20
N LEU A 69 -10.01 7.30 3.97
CA LEU A 69 -10.48 6.88 2.65
C LEU A 69 -11.88 7.42 2.31
N ASN A 70 -12.45 8.23 3.20
CA ASN A 70 -13.77 8.85 3.06
C ASN A 70 -14.88 7.83 2.76
N PHE A 71 -14.88 6.70 3.49
CA PHE A 71 -15.89 5.65 3.32
C PHE A 71 -17.30 6.15 3.68
N PRO A 72 -18.34 5.59 3.03
CA PRO A 72 -19.70 6.04 3.19
C PRO A 72 -20.26 5.80 4.60
N ALA A 73 -21.34 6.51 4.93
CA ALA A 73 -21.96 6.43 6.26
C ALA A 73 -22.47 5.03 6.63
N TYR A 74 -22.73 4.18 5.64
CA TYR A 74 -23.16 2.77 5.82
C TYR A 74 -22.00 1.81 6.14
N TYR A 75 -20.76 2.29 6.24
CA TYR A 75 -19.61 1.45 6.58
C TYR A 75 -19.80 0.72 7.92
N GLY A 76 -19.80 -0.62 7.85
CA GLY A 76 -20.18 -1.51 8.95
C GLY A 76 -19.09 -1.81 9.99
N ASN A 77 -17.92 -1.15 9.93
CA ASN A 77 -16.77 -1.35 10.84
C ASN A 77 -16.37 -2.82 11.03
N ASN A 78 -16.31 -3.58 9.93
CA ASN A 78 -15.84 -4.97 9.93
C ASN A 78 -15.08 -5.25 8.61
N LEU A 79 -14.43 -6.41 8.53
CA LEU A 79 -13.60 -6.78 7.39
C LEU A 79 -14.39 -6.98 6.09
N ASP A 80 -15.63 -7.48 6.17
CA ASP A 80 -16.50 -7.62 4.99
C ASP A 80 -16.87 -6.24 4.44
N ALA A 81 -17.28 -5.31 5.31
CA ALA A 81 -17.56 -3.93 4.94
C ALA A 81 -16.32 -3.18 4.42
N LEU A 82 -15.13 -3.51 4.95
CA LEU A 82 -13.86 -3.01 4.42
C LEU A 82 -13.64 -3.50 2.99
N ASN A 83 -13.81 -4.80 2.73
CA ASN A 83 -13.67 -5.35 1.40
C ASN A 83 -14.65 -4.70 0.41
N ASP A 84 -15.92 -4.57 0.80
CA ASP A 84 -16.95 -3.94 -0.03
C ASP A 84 -16.55 -2.49 -0.40
N CYS A 85 -16.15 -1.68 0.59
CA CYS A 85 -15.74 -0.29 0.32
C CYS A 85 -14.44 -0.19 -0.49
N LEU A 86 -13.50 -1.12 -0.31
CA LEU A 86 -12.28 -1.16 -1.11
C LEU A 86 -12.57 -1.51 -2.58
N SER A 87 -13.56 -2.38 -2.84
CA SER A 87 -13.94 -2.74 -4.21
C SER A 87 -14.61 -1.58 -4.96
N GLU A 88 -15.24 -0.66 -4.23
CA GLU A 88 -15.88 0.55 -4.76
C GLU A 88 -14.99 1.79 -4.67
N LEU A 89 -13.69 1.63 -4.37
CA LEU A 89 -12.78 2.76 -4.21
C LEU A 89 -12.72 3.62 -5.49
N GLU A 90 -12.88 4.94 -5.32
CA GLU A 90 -12.75 5.89 -6.41
C GLU A 90 -11.28 6.26 -6.67
N PHE A 91 -10.88 6.25 -7.94
CA PHE A 91 -9.52 6.59 -8.38
C PHE A 91 -9.52 7.90 -9.15
N ALA A 92 -8.47 8.69 -8.95
CA ALA A 92 -8.26 9.96 -9.65
C ALA A 92 -6.79 10.12 -10.06
N GLY A 93 -6.53 11.06 -10.97
CA GLY A 93 -5.19 11.36 -11.47
C GLY A 93 -4.54 10.17 -12.18
N ALA A 94 -3.25 9.95 -11.92
CA ALA A 94 -2.49 8.82 -12.42
C ALA A 94 -2.74 7.51 -11.65
N GLY A 95 -3.30 7.60 -10.45
CA GLY A 95 -3.53 6.47 -9.55
C GLY A 95 -3.59 6.90 -8.09
N THR A 96 -3.75 5.94 -7.20
CA THR A 96 -3.83 6.14 -5.76
C THR A 96 -2.69 5.42 -5.07
N PHE A 97 -2.07 6.05 -4.07
CA PHE A 97 -1.20 5.36 -3.12
C PHE A 97 -1.72 5.46 -1.69
N LEU A 98 -1.49 4.39 -0.93
CA LEU A 98 -1.81 4.30 0.50
C LEU A 98 -0.54 4.04 1.28
N LEU A 99 -0.25 4.88 2.27
CA LEU A 99 0.87 4.74 3.17
C LEU A 99 0.41 4.31 4.55
N PHE A 100 0.82 3.13 4.98
CA PHE A 100 0.72 2.70 6.37
C PHE A 100 2.02 3.00 7.11
N ARG A 101 1.97 3.86 8.13
CA ARG A 101 3.10 4.13 9.03
C ARG A 101 3.07 3.24 10.25
N LYS A 102 4.25 2.85 10.73
CA LYS A 102 4.45 2.02 11.94
C LYS A 102 3.58 0.77 11.90
N PHE A 103 3.53 0.11 10.76
CA PHE A 103 2.66 -1.04 10.53
C PHE A 103 3.03 -2.26 11.38
N ASP A 104 4.24 -2.28 11.93
CA ASP A 104 4.72 -3.26 12.90
C ASP A 104 4.08 -3.11 14.30
N SER A 105 3.34 -2.03 14.54
CA SER A 105 2.65 -1.80 15.82
C SER A 105 1.33 -2.55 16.00
N ILE A 106 0.79 -3.14 14.93
CA ILE A 106 -0.48 -3.86 14.96
C ILE A 106 -0.26 -5.38 15.02
N ASP A 107 -1.28 -6.10 15.47
CA ASP A 107 -1.23 -7.56 15.54
C ASP A 107 -0.95 -8.18 14.15
N LYS A 108 -0.12 -9.23 14.11
CA LYS A 108 0.34 -9.82 12.84
C LYS A 108 -0.78 -10.47 12.03
N GLU A 109 -1.76 -11.08 12.69
CA GLU A 109 -2.90 -11.71 12.01
C GLU A 109 -3.81 -10.66 11.39
N LEU A 110 -4.06 -9.56 12.12
CA LEU A 110 -4.78 -8.40 11.59
C LEU A 110 -4.01 -7.74 10.45
N ALA A 111 -2.71 -7.52 10.61
CA ALA A 111 -1.83 -6.93 9.60
C ALA A 111 -1.86 -7.71 8.28
N HIS A 112 -1.75 -9.04 8.38
CA HIS A 112 -1.83 -9.95 7.23
C HIS A 112 -3.19 -9.85 6.55
N THR A 113 -4.28 -9.92 7.32
CA THR A 113 -5.65 -9.86 6.80
C THR A 113 -5.93 -8.53 6.09
N VAL A 114 -5.52 -7.40 6.68
CA VAL A 114 -5.70 -6.07 6.09
C VAL A 114 -4.94 -5.98 4.77
N LEU A 115 -3.65 -6.33 4.73
CA LEU A 115 -2.89 -6.26 3.49
C LEU A 115 -3.40 -7.24 2.42
N ASP A 116 -3.92 -8.41 2.81
CA ASP A 116 -4.54 -9.35 1.88
C ASP A 116 -5.76 -8.74 1.19
N LEU A 117 -6.62 -8.05 1.94
CA LEU A 117 -7.77 -7.32 1.40
C LEU A 117 -7.34 -6.22 0.43
N PHE A 118 -6.33 -5.42 0.79
CA PHE A 118 -5.79 -4.41 -0.13
C PHE A 118 -5.17 -5.06 -1.38
N ALA A 119 -4.47 -6.18 -1.25
CA ALA A 119 -3.84 -6.87 -2.38
C ALA A 119 -4.85 -7.54 -3.32
N HIS A 120 -5.94 -8.06 -2.76
CA HIS A 120 -7.08 -8.52 -3.53
C HIS A 120 -7.67 -7.36 -4.37
N ASN A 121 -8.07 -6.27 -3.71
CA ASN A 121 -8.73 -5.14 -4.37
C ASN A 121 -7.80 -4.40 -5.35
N ALA A 122 -6.51 -4.24 -5.04
CA ALA A 122 -5.54 -3.63 -5.95
C ALA A 122 -5.45 -4.37 -7.30
N ARG A 123 -5.54 -5.71 -7.28
CA ARG A 123 -5.53 -6.52 -8.51
C ARG A 123 -6.81 -6.38 -9.30
N GLU A 124 -7.96 -6.34 -8.64
CA GLU A 124 -9.25 -6.15 -9.31
C GLU A 124 -9.33 -4.78 -9.99
N HIS A 125 -8.94 -3.72 -9.27
CA HIS A 125 -8.86 -2.36 -9.80
C HIS A 125 -7.91 -2.25 -10.99
N LEU A 126 -6.78 -2.96 -10.95
CA LEU A 126 -5.83 -2.98 -12.06
C LEU A 126 -6.44 -3.50 -13.37
N LEU A 127 -7.42 -4.41 -13.32
CA LEU A 127 -8.12 -4.92 -14.52
C LEU A 127 -8.85 -3.81 -15.27
N PHE A 128 -9.27 -2.76 -14.57
CA PHE A 128 -9.95 -1.60 -15.12
C PHE A 128 -9.01 -0.41 -15.38
N GLY A 129 -7.71 -0.59 -15.15
CA GLY A 129 -6.68 0.44 -15.33
C GLY A 129 -6.49 1.36 -14.12
N ASN A 130 -7.09 1.03 -12.97
CA ASN A 130 -6.94 1.77 -11.74
C ASN A 130 -5.70 1.28 -10.98
N LEU A 131 -4.78 2.19 -10.67
CA LEU A 131 -3.53 1.87 -9.98
C LEU A 131 -3.68 2.13 -8.48
N LEU A 132 -3.53 1.08 -7.67
CA LEU A 132 -3.43 1.18 -6.21
C LEU A 132 -2.04 0.70 -5.77
N ILE A 133 -1.23 1.59 -5.20
CA ILE A 133 0.09 1.29 -4.65
C ILE A 133 0.02 1.37 -3.13
N VAL A 134 0.49 0.34 -2.43
CA VAL A 134 0.51 0.29 -0.97
C VAL A 134 1.96 0.35 -0.48
N LEU A 135 2.25 1.37 0.29
CA LEU A 135 3.53 1.62 0.95
C LEU A 135 3.38 1.25 2.42
N VAL A 136 4.27 0.42 2.94
CA VAL A 136 4.22 -0.07 4.33
C VAL A 136 5.52 0.31 5.02
N GLN A 137 5.45 1.24 5.95
CA GLN A 137 6.59 1.64 6.78
C GLN A 137 6.55 0.88 8.11
N VAL A 138 7.70 0.32 8.48
CA VAL A 138 7.91 -0.41 9.74
C VAL A 138 9.17 0.11 10.43
N ASP A 139 9.19 0.09 11.76
CA ASP A 139 10.39 0.46 12.55
C ASP A 139 11.28 -0.78 12.82
N GLU A 140 10.71 -1.98 12.82
CA GLU A 140 11.41 -3.25 13.02
C GLU A 140 12.11 -3.79 11.75
N SER A 141 13.44 -3.88 11.77
CA SER A 141 14.24 -4.36 10.62
C SER A 141 14.13 -5.85 10.32
N ASN A 142 13.59 -6.64 11.24
CA ASN A 142 13.34 -8.08 11.11
C ASN A 142 11.85 -8.39 10.94
N TYR A 143 11.03 -7.36 10.71
CA TYR A 143 9.60 -7.55 10.49
C TYR A 143 9.40 -8.42 9.25
N GLN A 144 8.68 -9.52 9.46
CA GLN A 144 8.31 -10.48 8.43
C GLN A 144 6.83 -10.76 8.55
N LEU A 145 6.13 -10.49 7.47
CA LEU A 145 4.79 -10.99 7.20
C LEU A 145 4.94 -12.15 6.22
N THR A 146 4.26 -13.25 6.51
CA THR A 146 4.10 -14.34 5.54
C THR A 146 3.36 -13.83 4.30
N ASP A 147 3.61 -14.46 3.15
CA ASP A 147 2.95 -14.11 1.89
C ASP A 147 1.41 -14.04 2.09
N PHE A 148 0.77 -13.03 1.49
CA PHE A 148 -0.69 -12.86 1.50
C PHE A 148 -1.20 -12.79 0.07
N GLY A 149 -2.28 -13.49 -0.23
CA GLY A 149 -2.94 -13.42 -1.53
C GLY A 149 -2.06 -13.83 -2.72
N SER A 150 -1.00 -14.61 -2.48
CA SER A 150 0.07 -14.92 -3.45
C SER A 150 0.96 -13.73 -3.86
N VAL A 151 0.92 -12.64 -3.09
CA VAL A 151 1.82 -11.49 -3.15
C VAL A 151 2.80 -11.61 -1.98
N SER A 152 4.09 -11.46 -2.28
CA SER A 152 5.13 -11.35 -1.25
C SER A 152 5.41 -9.88 -1.01
N LEU A 153 5.38 -9.42 0.25
CA LEU A 153 5.85 -8.08 0.57
C LEU A 153 7.32 -7.97 0.19
N LYS A 154 7.62 -7.08 -0.75
CA LYS A 154 8.99 -6.83 -1.14
C LYS A 154 9.50 -5.59 -0.43
N TRP A 155 10.69 -5.73 0.16
CA TRP A 155 11.47 -4.56 0.57
C TRP A 155 11.73 -3.69 -0.65
N ASN A 156 11.69 -2.37 -0.46
CA ASN A 156 12.07 -1.45 -1.54
C ASN A 156 13.47 -1.79 -2.08
N SER A 157 13.69 -1.52 -3.36
CA SER A 157 14.91 -1.94 -4.06
C SER A 157 16.19 -1.34 -3.47
N HIS A 158 16.09 -0.18 -2.80
CA HIS A 158 17.23 0.50 -2.18
C HIS A 158 17.68 -0.18 -0.87
N GLU A 159 16.74 -0.76 -0.12
CA GLU A 159 17.01 -1.45 1.15
C GLU A 159 17.32 -2.95 0.95
N TRP A 160 16.69 -3.60 -0.03
CA TRP A 160 16.98 -5.00 -0.34
C TRP A 160 18.46 -5.24 -0.69
N GLN A 161 19.10 -4.28 -1.39
CA GLN A 161 20.53 -4.33 -1.69
C GLN A 161 21.44 -4.26 -0.46
N LYS A 162 20.97 -3.71 0.66
CA LYS A 162 21.72 -3.68 1.93
C LYS A 162 21.51 -4.96 2.73
N ALA A 163 20.30 -5.53 2.72
CA ALA A 163 20.00 -6.80 3.41
C ALA A 163 20.69 -8.02 2.77
N GLY A 164 20.97 -7.97 1.45
CA GLY A 164 21.66 -9.02 0.71
C GLY A 164 23.19 -9.06 0.86
N ARG A 165 23.79 -8.16 1.64
CA ARG A 165 25.21 -8.26 2.04
C ARG A 165 25.30 -8.78 3.47
N LYS A 166 25.27 -10.11 3.60
CA LYS A 166 25.89 -10.82 4.73
C LYS A 166 27.13 -11.53 4.25
#